data_AF-A0A511T497-F1
#
_entry.id   AF-A0A511T497-F1
#
_cell.length_a   1.000
_cell.length_b   1.000
_cell.length_c   1.000
_cell.angle_alpha   90.00
_cell.angle_beta   90.00
_cell.angle_gamma   90.00
#
_symmetry.space_group_name_H-M   'P 1'
#
loop_
_entity.id
_entity.type
_entity.pdbx_description
1 polymer ?
#
loop_
_entity_poly.entity_id
_entity_poly.type
_entity_poly.pdbx_seq_one_letter_code
_entity_poly.pdbx_strand_id
1 'polypeptide(L)'
;MSPTTIDTVADTATSFIDDYLTQHGNFTPDEEVDSSDPGALRLSLYRAMPDQTSPGTIVYTFIYGSKVEKDSPELQQWLEQIMVALKEAHPEVSQYKDIIELNSSDY
;
A
#
# COMPACT_ATOMS: atom_id res chain seq x y z
N MET A 1 21.87 17.18 -9.17
CA MET A 1 20.91 16.06 -9.15
C MET A 1 19.62 16.61 -9.72
N SER A 2 19.00 15.91 -10.67
CA SER A 2 17.65 16.28 -11.12
C SER A 2 16.70 16.10 -9.94
N PRO A 3 15.72 16.99 -9.74
CA PRO A 3 14.69 16.76 -8.73
C PRO A 3 13.99 15.44 -9.05
N THR A 4 13.90 14.53 -8.07
CA THR A 4 13.10 13.32 -8.19
C THR A 4 11.66 13.74 -8.46
N THR A 5 11.06 13.26 -9.55
CA THR A 5 9.68 13.61 -9.88
C THR A 5 8.71 12.81 -9.02
N ILE A 6 7.50 13.33 -8.85
CA ILE A 6 6.45 12.62 -8.10
C ILE A 6 6.14 11.25 -8.71
N ASP A 7 6.24 11.12 -10.04
CA ASP A 7 6.11 9.83 -10.73
C ASP A 7 7.18 8.82 -10.29
N THR A 8 8.47 9.23 -10.28
CA THR A 8 9.56 8.36 -9.79
C THR A 8 9.37 7.99 -8.32
N VAL A 9 8.88 8.90 -7.49
CA VAL A 9 8.62 8.59 -6.08
C VAL A 9 7.45 7.63 -5.91
N ALA A 10 6.40 7.76 -6.72
CA ALA A 10 5.28 6.82 -6.72
C ALA A 10 5.69 5.42 -7.21
N ASP A 11 6.54 5.32 -8.22
CA ASP A 11 7.10 4.05 -8.71
C ASP A 11 7.98 3.37 -7.65
N THR A 12 8.83 4.14 -6.98
CA THR A 12 9.65 3.67 -5.85
C THR A 12 8.78 3.17 -4.72
N ALA A 13 7.75 3.93 -4.35
CA ALA A 13 6.84 3.54 -3.28
C ALA A 13 6.05 2.28 -3.64
N THR A 14 5.59 2.15 -4.89
CA THR A 14 4.92 0.93 -5.39
C THR A 14 5.83 -0.28 -5.22
N SER A 15 7.06 -0.19 -5.70
CA SER A 15 8.03 -1.29 -5.65
C SER A 15 8.36 -1.67 -4.21
N PHE A 16 8.63 -0.67 -3.35
CA PHE A 16 8.93 -0.92 -1.94
C PHE A 16 7.76 -1.58 -1.20
N ILE A 17 6.55 -1.08 -1.38
CA ILE A 17 5.38 -1.61 -0.67
C ILE A 17 5.06 -3.04 -1.14
N ASP A 18 5.18 -3.32 -2.44
CA ASP A 18 4.97 -4.67 -3.00
C ASP A 18 5.98 -5.68 -2.42
N ASP A 19 7.26 -5.29 -2.38
CA ASP A 19 8.31 -6.09 -1.73
C ASP A 19 8.05 -6.28 -0.24
N TYR A 20 7.65 -5.21 0.48
CA TYR A 20 7.36 -5.25 1.90
C TYR A 20 6.20 -6.20 2.20
N LEU A 21 5.09 -6.08 1.46
CA LEU A 21 3.93 -6.94 1.60
C LEU A 21 4.29 -8.40 1.32
N THR A 22 5.04 -8.67 0.26
CA THR A 22 5.51 -10.01 -0.08
C THR A 22 6.36 -10.62 1.04
N GLN A 23 7.29 -9.86 1.61
CA GLN A 23 8.12 -10.31 2.74
C GLN A 23 7.33 -10.62 4.02
N HIS A 24 6.19 -9.95 4.19
CA HIS A 24 5.28 -10.15 5.33
C HIS A 24 4.11 -11.10 4.99
N GLY A 25 4.16 -11.80 3.86
CA GLY A 25 3.11 -12.73 3.44
C GLY A 25 1.76 -12.05 3.25
N ASN A 26 1.74 -10.76 2.88
CA ASN A 26 0.53 -9.93 2.76
C ASN A 26 -0.33 -9.94 4.04
N PHE A 27 0.32 -10.14 5.20
CA PHE A 27 -0.33 -10.32 6.50
C PHE A 27 -1.34 -11.47 6.53
N THR A 28 -1.20 -12.45 5.63
CA THR A 28 -2.14 -13.55 5.44
C THR A 28 -1.55 -14.82 6.05
N PRO A 29 -2.17 -15.39 7.10
CA PRO A 29 -1.75 -16.68 7.63
C PRO A 29 -1.84 -17.79 6.56
N ASP A 30 -0.94 -18.77 6.60
CA ASP A 30 -0.91 -19.87 5.62
C ASP A 30 -2.26 -20.61 5.48
N GLU A 31 -3.04 -20.67 6.55
CA GLU A 31 -4.38 -21.30 6.57
C GLU A 31 -5.47 -20.50 5.83
N GLU A 32 -5.23 -19.21 5.56
CA GLU A 32 -6.12 -18.31 4.82
C GLU A 32 -5.67 -18.11 3.36
N VAL A 33 -4.47 -18.58 3.00
CA VAL A 33 -3.95 -18.48 1.63
C VAL A 33 -4.72 -19.44 0.72
N ASP A 34 -5.78 -18.93 0.10
CA ASP A 34 -6.43 -19.58 -1.03
C ASP A 34 -5.84 -19.05 -2.34
N SER A 35 -4.94 -19.83 -2.95
CA SER A 35 -4.33 -19.51 -4.25
C SER A 35 -5.33 -19.33 -5.40
N SER A 36 -6.60 -19.72 -5.20
CA SER A 36 -7.69 -19.58 -6.17
C SER A 36 -8.57 -18.35 -5.95
N ASP A 37 -8.39 -17.63 -4.84
CA ASP A 37 -9.14 -16.41 -4.51
C ASP A 37 -8.19 -15.20 -4.42
N PRO A 38 -8.24 -14.23 -5.35
CA PRO A 38 -7.44 -13.00 -5.26
C PRO A 38 -7.79 -12.15 -4.01
N GLY A 39 -8.94 -12.38 -3.36
CA GLY A 39 -9.31 -11.82 -2.06
C GLY A 39 -8.79 -12.59 -0.85
N ALA A 40 -8.04 -13.67 -1.06
CA ALA A 40 -7.42 -14.44 0.02
C ALA A 40 -6.36 -13.63 0.78
N LEU A 41 -5.69 -12.69 0.11
CA LEU A 41 -4.72 -11.82 0.77
C LEU A 41 -5.44 -10.82 1.66
N ARG A 42 -5.04 -10.77 2.93
CA ARG A 42 -5.59 -9.81 3.90
C ARG A 42 -5.32 -8.36 3.49
N LEU A 43 -4.16 -8.10 2.90
CA LEU A 43 -3.79 -6.77 2.41
C LEU A 43 -2.86 -6.88 1.20
N SER A 44 -3.20 -6.20 0.11
CA SER A 44 -2.34 -6.05 -1.06
C SER A 44 -2.33 -4.61 -1.56
N LEU A 45 -1.28 -4.22 -2.30
CA LEU A 45 -1.24 -2.93 -2.96
C LEU A 45 -1.78 -3.09 -4.39
N TYR A 46 -2.77 -2.26 -4.76
CA TYR A 46 -3.23 -2.17 -6.14
C TYR A 46 -2.36 -1.24 -6.96
N ARG A 47 -2.05 -0.04 -6.43
CA ARG A 47 -1.16 0.94 -7.06
C ARG A 47 -0.77 2.04 -6.07
N ALA A 48 0.39 2.67 -6.30
CA ALA A 48 0.66 4.02 -5.83
C ALA A 48 0.85 4.94 -7.04
N MET A 49 0.13 6.05 -7.12
CA MET A 49 0.27 6.99 -8.23
C MET A 49 0.05 8.43 -7.81
N PRO A 50 0.63 9.41 -8.52
CA PRO A 50 0.34 10.82 -8.28
C PRO A 50 -1.15 11.11 -8.50
N ASP A 51 -1.75 11.90 -7.62
CA ASP A 51 -3.12 12.37 -7.83
C ASP A 51 -3.18 13.36 -8.99
N GLN A 52 -4.11 13.13 -9.91
CA GLN A 52 -4.31 14.02 -11.07
C GLN A 52 -5.04 15.31 -10.67
N THR A 53 -5.79 15.29 -9.57
CA THR A 53 -6.60 16.43 -9.12
C THR A 53 -5.91 17.31 -8.08
N SER A 54 -4.97 16.74 -7.34
CA SER A 54 -4.24 17.38 -6.24
C SER A 54 -2.73 17.28 -6.45
N PRO A 55 -2.10 18.31 -7.04
CA PRO A 55 -0.66 18.33 -7.24
C PRO A 55 0.11 18.13 -5.92
N GLY A 56 1.17 17.33 -5.96
CA GLY A 56 1.99 17.05 -4.79
C GLY A 56 1.43 15.98 -3.85
N THR A 57 0.48 15.17 -4.32
CA THR A 57 -0.13 14.07 -3.56
C THR A 57 0.12 12.75 -4.26
N ILE A 58 0.45 11.71 -3.50
CA ILE A 58 0.50 10.31 -3.94
C ILE A 58 -0.70 9.58 -3.32
N VAL A 59 -1.46 8.90 -4.17
CA VAL A 59 -2.58 8.04 -3.77
C VAL A 59 -2.10 6.60 -3.74
N TYR A 60 -2.20 5.97 -2.57
CA TYR A 60 -1.92 4.57 -2.34
C TYR A 60 -3.24 3.82 -2.25
N THR A 61 -3.55 3.02 -3.25
CA THR A 61 -4.76 2.20 -3.26
C THR A 61 -4.41 0.80 -2.78
N PHE A 62 -4.92 0.43 -1.61
CA PHE A 62 -4.80 -0.91 -1.05
C PHE A 62 -6.11 -1.69 -1.23
N ILE A 63 -5.98 -3.00 -1.41
CA ILE A 63 -7.08 -3.94 -1.41
C ILE A 63 -7.00 -4.77 -0.14
N TYR A 64 -8.09 -4.86 0.60
CA TYR A 64 -8.18 -5.71 1.78
C TYR A 64 -9.06 -6.95 1.51
N GLY A 65 -8.64 -8.07 2.10
CA GLY A 65 -9.31 -9.36 1.97
C GLY A 65 -10.64 -9.42 2.73
N SER A 66 -11.50 -10.38 2.36
CA SER A 66 -12.83 -10.57 2.96
C SER A 66 -12.80 -10.92 4.47
N LYS A 67 -11.63 -11.34 4.97
CA LYS A 67 -11.38 -11.66 6.39
C LYS A 67 -11.08 -10.44 7.25
N VAL A 68 -10.93 -9.25 6.63
CA VAL A 68 -10.54 -8.02 7.29
C VAL A 68 -11.64 -6.98 7.14
N GLU A 69 -12.00 -6.32 8.23
CA GLU A 69 -12.93 -5.19 8.17
C GLU A 69 -12.19 -3.89 7.80
N LYS A 70 -12.82 -3.07 6.95
CA LYS A 70 -12.25 -1.81 6.41
C LYS A 70 -11.70 -0.85 7.47
N ASP A 71 -12.35 -0.79 8.63
CA ASP A 71 -12.00 0.13 9.71
C ASP A 71 -11.46 -0.63 10.94
N SER A 72 -10.97 -1.87 10.73
CA SER A 72 -10.39 -2.65 11.81
C SER A 72 -9.08 -2.01 12.32
N PRO A 73 -8.81 -2.06 13.64
CA PRO A 73 -7.55 -1.59 14.20
C PRO A 73 -6.33 -2.30 13.60
N GLU A 74 -6.48 -3.57 13.24
CA GLU A 74 -5.43 -4.38 12.63
C GLU A 74 -5.03 -3.85 11.25
N LEU A 75 -6.01 -3.56 10.38
CA LEU A 75 -5.75 -2.97 9.06
C LEU A 75 -5.08 -1.60 9.18
N GLN A 76 -5.55 -0.74 10.08
CA GLN A 76 -4.92 0.56 10.35
C GLN A 76 -3.47 0.41 10.81
N GLN A 77 -3.20 -0.57 11.67
CA GLN A 77 -1.85 -0.84 12.16
C GLN A 77 -0.92 -1.31 11.03
N TRP A 78 -1.38 -2.16 10.11
CA TRP A 78 -0.57 -2.58 8.96
C TRP A 78 -0.25 -1.43 8.02
N LEU A 79 -1.24 -0.59 7.71
CA LEU A 79 -1.04 0.58 6.87
C LEU A 79 -0.04 1.55 7.51
N GLU A 80 -0.14 1.77 8.82
CA GLU A 80 0.83 2.58 9.56
C GLU A 80 2.24 1.99 9.48
N GLN A 81 2.40 0.68 9.70
CA GLN A 81 3.70 0.01 9.61
C GLN A 81 4.33 0.15 8.21
N ILE A 82 3.55 -0.09 7.15
CA ILE A 82 4.01 0.04 5.76
C ILE A 82 4.45 1.47 5.49
N MET A 83 3.63 2.47 5.86
CA MET A 83 3.92 3.87 5.57
C MET A 83 5.11 4.40 6.38
N VAL A 84 5.30 3.94 7.61
CA VAL A 84 6.49 4.24 8.42
C VAL A 84 7.73 3.64 7.77
N ALA A 85 7.70 2.35 7.44
CA ALA A 85 8.82 1.67 6.79
C ALA A 85 9.20 2.32 5.44
N LEU A 86 8.20 2.70 4.65
CA LEU A 86 8.39 3.41 3.39
C LEU A 86 9.11 4.75 3.61
N LYS A 87 8.68 5.55 4.59
CA LYS A 87 9.29 6.87 4.85
C LYS A 87 10.68 6.77 5.47
N GLU A 88 10.95 5.73 6.23
CA GLU A 88 12.28 5.45 6.78
C GLU A 88 13.26 5.02 5.67
N ALA A 89 12.82 4.17 4.73
CA ALA A 89 13.63 3.71 3.61
C ALA A 89 13.78 4.75 2.50
N HIS A 90 12.71 5.51 2.23
CA HIS A 90 12.59 6.50 1.16
C HIS A 90 12.11 7.86 1.71
N PRO A 91 12.99 8.63 2.38
CA PRO A 91 12.64 9.94 2.95
C PRO A 91 12.06 10.93 1.94
N GLU A 92 12.40 10.78 0.65
CA GLU A 92 11.83 11.54 -0.45
C GLU A 92 10.32 11.40 -0.57
N VAL A 93 9.69 10.33 -0.07
CA VAL A 93 8.22 10.19 -0.07
C VAL A 93 7.58 11.27 0.81
N SER A 94 8.24 11.65 1.91
CA SER A 94 7.72 12.63 2.87
C SER A 94 7.60 14.06 2.31
N GLN A 95 8.14 14.32 1.12
CA GLN A 95 7.97 15.62 0.45
C GLN A 95 6.57 15.77 -0.18
N TYR A 96 5.82 14.68 -0.31
CA TYR A 96 4.47 14.66 -0.88
C TYR A 96 3.43 14.35 0.20
N LYS A 97 2.17 14.69 -0.10
CA LYS A 97 1.03 14.27 0.71
C LYS A 97 0.65 12.83 0.39
N ASP A 98 0.24 12.08 1.40
CA ASP A 98 -0.23 10.71 1.22
C ASP A 98 -1.75 10.67 1.34
N ILE A 99 -2.41 10.03 0.38
CA ILE A 99 -3.81 9.62 0.47
C ILE A 99 -3.85 8.11 0.42
N ILE A 100 -4.50 7.48 1.40
CA ILE A 100 -4.71 6.03 1.42
C ILE A 100 -6.16 5.75 1.03
N GLU A 101 -6.33 4.95 -0.02
CA GLU A 101 -7.63 4.42 -0.44
C GLU A 101 -7.70 2.93 -0.11
N LEU A 102 -8.83 2.48 0.42
CA LEU A 102 -9.08 1.09 0.81
C LEU A 102 -10.29 0.54 0.06
N ASN A 103 -10.05 -0.50 -0.72
CA ASN A 103 -11.06 -1.24 -1.48
C ASN A 103 -11.18 -2.68 -0.98
N SER A 104 -12.39 -3.20 -0.90
CA SER A 104 -12.61 -4.63 -0.66
C SER A 104 -12.25 -5.44 -1.90
N SER A 105 -11.75 -6.65 -1.70
CA SER A 105 -11.53 -7.64 -2.76
C SER A 105 -12.80 -8.11 -3.48
N ASP A 106 -14.00 -7.86 -2.94
CA ASP A 106 -15.31 -8.24 -3.49
C ASP A 106 -15.76 -7.48 -4.77
N TYR A 107 -14.83 -6.86 -5.53
CA TYR A 107 -15.14 -6.08 -6.74
C TYR A 107 -14.77 -6.79 -8.05
#